data_AF-A0A2S2P9I5-F1
#
_entry.id   AF-A0A2S2P9I5-F1
#
_cell.length_a   1.000
_cell.length_b   1.000
_cell.length_c   1.000
_cell.angle_alpha   90.00
_cell.angle_beta   90.00
_cell.angle_gamma   90.00
#
_symmetry.space_group_name_H-M   'P 1'
#
loop_
_entity.id
_entity.type
_entity.pdbx_description
1 polymer ?
#
loop_
_entity_poly.entity_id
_entity_poly.type
_entity_poly.pdbx_seq_one_letter_code
_entity_poly.pdbx_strand_id
1 'polypeptide(L)'
;MNINTKLLIFKSLLRPLWTYGVQLWGAAKPLNTSTIKAFQSIYLCLVASAHWYLTNNNLHKDLKIQNFNQISKLYYTRLHNKFQQHTNLLISKLSTNTLPGNPHRRLKGQWCKELL
;
A
#
# COMPACT_ATOMS: atom_id res chain seq x y z
N MET A 1 16.94 4.66 22.93
CA MET A 1 15.61 5.00 22.36
C MET A 1 14.65 3.83 22.54
N ASN A 2 13.44 4.08 23.02
CA ASN A 2 12.40 3.06 23.25
C ASN A 2 11.80 2.58 21.91
N ILE A 3 11.30 1.34 21.84
CA ILE A 3 10.60 0.78 20.66
C ILE A 3 9.41 1.67 20.28
N ASN A 4 8.66 2.15 21.26
CA ASN A 4 7.50 3.02 21.03
C ASN A 4 7.87 4.34 20.35
N THR A 5 9.01 4.95 20.72
CA THR A 5 9.46 6.21 20.09
C THR A 5 9.91 5.97 18.66
N LYS A 6 10.64 4.87 18.40
CA LYS A 6 11.00 4.48 17.03
C LYS A 6 9.74 4.25 16.18
N LEU A 7 8.78 3.50 16.69
CA LEU A 7 7.51 3.21 16.01
C LEU A 7 6.69 4.48 15.74
N LEU A 8 6.75 5.47 16.62
CA LEU A 8 6.12 6.77 16.41
C LEU A 8 6.78 7.53 15.26
N ILE A 9 8.11 7.55 15.19
CA ILE A 9 8.89 8.15 14.08
C ILE A 9 8.52 7.48 12.75
N PHE A 10 8.39 6.15 12.72
CA PHE A 10 7.93 5.43 11.54
C PHE A 10 6.57 5.91 11.06
N LYS A 11 5.60 5.97 11.98
CA LYS A 11 4.20 6.30 11.67
C LYS A 11 4.04 7.76 11.24
N SER A 12 4.84 8.67 11.79
CA SER A 12 4.72 10.12 11.57
C SER A 12 5.52 10.63 10.38
N LEU A 13 6.71 10.08 10.11
CA LEU A 13 7.59 10.59 9.06
C LEU A 13 7.69 9.62 7.88
N LEU A 14 8.08 8.38 8.15
CA LEU A 14 8.34 7.41 7.09
C LEU A 14 7.06 6.98 6.39
N ARG A 15 6.00 6.68 7.14
CA ARG A 15 4.72 6.23 6.58
C ARG A 15 4.13 7.26 5.60
N PRO A 16 3.98 8.56 5.95
CA PRO A 16 3.48 9.55 5.00
C PRO A 16 4.31 9.64 3.72
N LEU A 17 5.65 9.62 3.82
CA LEU A 17 6.56 9.71 2.67
C LEU A 17 6.24 8.69 1.57
N TRP A 18 6.06 7.40 1.92
CA TRP A 18 5.75 6.37 0.92
C TRP A 18 4.26 6.17 0.67
N THR A 19 3.37 6.62 1.58
CA THR A 19 1.91 6.55 1.35
C THR A 19 1.36 7.65 0.47
N TYR A 20 2.06 8.79 0.32
CA TYR A 20 1.58 9.95 -0.44
C TYR A 20 1.03 9.59 -1.82
N GLY A 21 1.80 8.79 -2.58
CA GLY A 21 1.40 8.37 -3.92
C GLY A 21 0.66 7.03 -3.97
N VAL A 22 0.51 6.29 -2.86
CA VAL A 22 0.19 4.84 -2.91
C VAL A 22 -1.11 4.53 -3.66
N GLN A 23 -2.04 5.48 -3.74
CA GLN A 23 -3.26 5.33 -4.53
C GLN A 23 -3.01 5.22 -6.05
N LEU A 24 -1.93 5.84 -6.54
CA LEU A 24 -1.55 5.89 -7.94
C LEU A 24 -0.65 4.72 -8.35
N TRP A 25 0.34 4.38 -7.52
CA TRP A 25 1.36 3.36 -7.81
C TRP A 25 1.27 2.12 -6.90
N GLY A 26 0.23 2.02 -6.07
CA GLY A 26 0.01 0.86 -5.19
C GLY A 26 -0.28 -0.44 -5.92
N ALA A 27 -0.70 -0.35 -7.19
CA ALA A 27 -0.80 -1.48 -8.12
C ALA A 27 0.30 -1.45 -9.21
N ALA A 28 1.38 -0.68 -9.00
CA ALA A 28 2.50 -0.69 -9.93
C ALA A 28 3.11 -2.10 -10.03
N LYS A 29 3.98 -2.29 -11.03
CA LYS A 29 4.67 -3.56 -11.25
C LYS A 29 5.28 -4.10 -9.94
N PRO A 30 5.25 -5.42 -9.71
CA PRO A 30 5.75 -6.04 -8.47
C PRO A 30 7.16 -5.56 -8.09
N LEU A 31 8.04 -5.39 -9.08
CA LEU A 31 9.42 -4.93 -8.92
C LEU A 31 9.54 -3.53 -8.28
N ASN A 32 8.57 -2.64 -8.51
CA ASN A 32 8.56 -1.30 -7.90
C ASN A 32 7.96 -1.33 -6.49
N THR A 33 7.04 -2.26 -6.22
CA THR A 33 6.44 -2.42 -4.88
C THR A 33 7.32 -3.23 -3.93
N SER A 34 8.21 -4.07 -4.44
CA SER A 34 9.11 -4.93 -3.65
C SER A 34 10.16 -4.11 -2.90
N THR A 35 10.65 -3.02 -3.47
CA THR A 35 11.61 -2.10 -2.83
C THR A 35 11.01 -1.45 -1.58
N ILE A 36 9.75 -1.01 -1.66
CA ILE A 36 9.02 -0.42 -0.51
C ILE A 36 8.77 -1.48 0.57
N LYS A 37 8.37 -2.70 0.17
CA LYS A 37 8.16 -3.82 1.08
C LYS A 37 9.45 -4.19 1.81
N ALA A 38 10.58 -4.21 1.09
CA ALA A 38 11.90 -4.44 1.66
C ALA A 38 12.28 -3.33 2.63
N PHE A 39 12.08 -2.06 2.26
CA PHE A 39 12.30 -0.92 3.15
C PHE A 39 11.48 -1.03 4.44
N GLN A 40 10.19 -1.37 4.33
CA GLN A 40 9.31 -1.56 5.49
C GLN A 40 9.81 -2.71 6.37
N SER A 41 10.20 -3.84 5.78
CA SER A 41 10.73 -5.01 6.49
C SER A 41 12.02 -4.70 7.25
N ILE A 42 13.00 -4.09 6.59
CA ILE A 42 14.27 -3.68 7.21
C ILE A 42 14.01 -2.75 8.39
N TYR A 43 13.13 -1.77 8.20
CA TYR A 43 12.80 -0.83 9.26
C TYR A 43 12.16 -1.53 10.46
N LEU A 44 11.20 -2.43 10.25
CA LEU A 44 10.56 -3.19 11.34
C LEU A 44 11.58 -4.04 12.10
N CYS A 45 12.52 -4.68 11.40
CA CYS A 45 13.62 -5.41 12.03
C CYS A 45 14.49 -4.51 12.90
N LEU A 46 14.84 -3.30 12.42
CA LEU A 46 15.63 -2.32 13.18
C LEU A 46 14.90 -1.79 14.43
N VAL A 47 13.57 -1.66 14.35
CA VAL A 47 12.75 -1.24 15.49
C VAL A 47 12.68 -2.32 16.54
N ALA A 48 12.40 -3.55 16.13
CA ALA A 48 12.26 -4.70 17.02
C ALA A 48 13.61 -5.31 17.45
N SER A 49 14.74 -4.83 16.90
CA SER A 49 16.05 -5.48 17.03
C SER A 49 15.96 -6.98 16.72
N ALA A 50 15.24 -7.30 15.64
CA ALA A 50 14.85 -8.65 15.28
C ALA A 50 15.99 -9.42 14.61
N HIS A 51 16.10 -10.70 14.94
CA HIS A 51 17.01 -11.63 14.27
C HIS A 51 16.50 -12.03 12.88
N TRP A 52 17.42 -12.49 12.02
CA TRP A 52 17.16 -12.86 10.62
C TRP A 52 16.10 -13.98 10.44
N TYR A 53 15.91 -14.84 11.43
CA TYR A 53 14.95 -15.95 11.38
C TYR A 53 13.51 -15.52 11.68
N LEU A 54 13.29 -14.30 12.15
CA LEU A 54 11.93 -13.79 12.38
C LEU A 54 11.26 -13.45 11.06
N THR A 55 10.07 -14.00 10.85
CA THR A 55 9.29 -13.72 9.65
C THR A 55 8.72 -12.31 9.69
N ASN A 56 8.65 -11.66 8.53
CA ASN A 56 8.00 -10.35 8.38
C ASN A 56 6.56 -10.37 8.91
N ASN A 57 5.83 -11.47 8.68
CA ASN A 57 4.46 -11.61 9.15
C ASN A 57 4.35 -11.55 10.69
N ASN A 58 5.29 -12.17 11.41
CA ASN A 58 5.33 -12.10 12.87
C ASN A 58 5.61 -10.66 13.33
N LEU A 59 6.60 -9.99 12.73
CA LEU A 59 6.91 -8.60 13.07
C LEU A 59 5.73 -7.66 12.85
N HIS A 60 5.00 -7.83 11.75
CA HIS A 60 3.80 -7.06 11.47
C HIS A 60 2.68 -7.30 12.49
N LYS A 61 2.50 -8.56 12.92
CA LYS A 61 1.51 -8.95 13.93
C LYS A 61 1.87 -8.39 15.32
N ASP A 62 3.12 -8.56 15.74
CA ASP A 62 3.61 -8.16 17.06
C ASP A 62 3.65 -6.64 17.21
N LEU A 63 4.14 -5.92 16.20
CA LEU A 63 4.18 -4.46 16.18
C LEU A 63 2.84 -3.80 15.80
N LYS A 64 1.82 -4.61 15.44
CA LYS A 64 0.49 -4.17 15.00
C LYS A 64 0.57 -3.13 13.85
N ILE A 65 1.45 -3.37 12.88
CA ILE A 65 1.66 -2.51 11.71
C ILE A 65 1.10 -3.19 10.46
N GLN A 66 0.26 -2.46 9.72
CA GLN A 66 -0.30 -2.93 8.45
C GLN A 66 0.77 -3.13 7.38
N ASN A 67 0.62 -4.19 6.59
CA ASN A 67 1.49 -4.47 5.45
C ASN A 67 1.24 -3.46 4.32
N PHE A 68 2.24 -3.24 3.47
CA PHE A 68 2.10 -2.44 2.25
C PHE A 68 0.85 -2.79 1.44
N ASN A 69 0.56 -4.08 1.22
CA ASN A 69 -0.61 -4.50 0.44
C ASN A 69 -1.94 -4.06 1.07
N GLN A 70 -2.04 -4.17 2.41
CA GLN A 70 -3.23 -3.73 3.15
C GLN A 70 -3.40 -2.22 3.07
N ILE A 71 -2.29 -1.48 3.15
CA ILE A 71 -2.26 -0.03 3.03
C ILE A 71 -2.67 0.39 1.61
N SER A 72 -2.09 -0.21 0.59
CA SER A 72 -2.44 0.02 -0.82
C SER A 72 -3.95 -0.17 -1.05
N LYS A 73 -4.50 -1.31 -0.59
CA LYS A 73 -5.94 -1.60 -0.65
C LYS A 73 -6.76 -0.54 0.08
N LEU A 74 -6.43 -0.23 1.34
CA LEU A 74 -7.14 0.75 2.16
C LEU A 74 -7.20 2.14 1.50
N TYR A 75 -6.06 2.63 1.01
CA TYR A 75 -5.97 3.94 0.39
C TYR A 75 -6.70 3.99 -0.95
N TYR A 76 -6.62 2.93 -1.73
CA TYR A 76 -7.35 2.82 -2.99
C TYR A 76 -8.86 2.77 -2.77
N THR A 77 -9.36 1.97 -1.82
CA THR A 77 -10.79 1.92 -1.47
C THR A 77 -11.32 3.29 -1.07
N ARG A 78 -10.56 4.05 -0.27
CA ARG A 78 -10.94 5.43 0.12
C ARG A 78 -11.05 6.36 -1.09
N LEU A 79 -10.10 6.27 -2.03
CA LEU A 79 -10.12 7.08 -3.25
C LEU A 79 -11.27 6.65 -4.18
N HIS A 80 -11.51 5.35 -4.32
CA HIS A 80 -12.61 4.82 -5.11
C HIS A 80 -13.98 5.31 -4.61
N ASN A 81 -14.20 5.28 -3.30
CA ASN A 81 -15.44 5.80 -2.69
C ASN A 81 -15.59 7.31 -2.92
N LYS A 82 -14.49 8.08 -2.88
CA LYS A 82 -14.52 9.51 -3.21
C LYS A 82 -14.86 9.77 -4.68
N PHE A 83 -14.38 8.95 -5.60
CA PHE A 83 -14.71 9.08 -7.03
C PHE A 83 -16.20 8.86 -7.27
N GLN A 84 -16.81 7.87 -6.64
CA GLN A 84 -18.25 7.60 -6.75
C GLN A 84 -19.11 8.81 -6.35
N GLN A 85 -18.69 9.55 -5.32
CA GLN A 85 -19.43 10.70 -4.77
C GLN A 85 -19.08 12.04 -5.43
N HIS A 86 -18.22 12.04 -6.46
CA HIS A 86 -17.69 13.28 -7.04
C HIS A 86 -18.69 13.93 -8.00
N THR A 87 -18.84 15.27 -7.91
CA THR A 87 -19.77 16.04 -8.75
C THR A 87 -19.47 15.93 -10.24
N ASN A 88 -18.19 15.90 -10.61
CA ASN A 88 -17.77 15.73 -12.00
C ASN A 88 -18.01 14.29 -12.49
N LEU A 89 -18.88 14.15 -13.49
CA LEU A 89 -19.26 12.88 -14.13
C LEU A 89 -18.08 12.10 -14.73
N LEU A 90 -17.03 12.77 -15.20
CA LEU A 90 -15.85 12.08 -15.73
C LEU A 90 -15.08 11.36 -14.62
N ILE A 91 -15.04 11.95 -13.44
CA ILE A 91 -14.35 11.38 -12.27
C ILE A 91 -15.18 10.22 -11.69
N SER A 92 -16.51 10.36 -11.62
CA SER A 92 -17.37 9.25 -11.17
C SER A 92 -17.33 8.06 -12.11
N LYS A 93 -17.19 8.27 -13.43
CA LYS A 93 -16.96 7.16 -14.38
C LYS A 93 -15.68 6.36 -14.11
N LEU A 94 -14.68 6.93 -13.42
CA LEU A 94 -13.45 6.21 -13.07
C LEU A 94 -13.66 5.14 -11.99
N SER A 95 -14.71 5.25 -11.16
CA SER A 95 -15.04 4.27 -10.13
C SER A 95 -15.76 3.02 -10.65
N THR A 96 -15.83 2.83 -11.97
CA THR A 96 -16.36 1.60 -12.56
C THR A 96 -15.44 0.42 -12.28
N ASN A 97 -15.97 -0.71 -11.81
CA ASN A 97 -15.17 -1.91 -11.52
C ASN A 97 -14.76 -2.69 -12.78
N THR A 98 -15.47 -2.48 -13.89
CA THR A 98 -15.25 -3.19 -15.16
C THR A 98 -14.87 -2.20 -16.26
N LEU A 99 -13.91 -2.61 -17.11
CA LEU A 99 -13.67 -1.93 -18.38
C LEU A 99 -14.66 -2.49 -19.40
N PRO A 100 -15.39 -1.66 -20.16
CA PRO A 100 -16.23 -2.16 -21.24
C PRO A 100 -15.37 -2.94 -22.24
N GLY A 101 -15.75 -4.20 -22.50
CA GLY A 101 -15.09 -5.06 -23.48
C GLY A 101 -13.83 -5.81 -23.02
N ASN A 102 -13.41 -5.70 -21.75
CA ASN A 102 -12.25 -6.42 -21.16
C ASN A 102 -11.10 -6.69 -22.15
N PRO A 103 -10.45 -5.63 -22.68
CA PRO A 103 -9.51 -5.77 -23.78
C PRO A 103 -8.35 -6.69 -23.41
N HIS A 104 -7.91 -7.50 -24.37
CA HIS A 104 -6.75 -8.38 -24.20
C HIS A 104 -5.53 -7.54 -23.82
N ARG A 105 -4.95 -7.82 -22.65
CA ARG A 105 -3.91 -6.97 -22.07
C ARG A 105 -2.55 -7.31 -22.66
N ARG A 106 -1.87 -6.30 -23.22
CA ARG A 106 -0.48 -6.45 -23.68
C ARG A 106 0.49 -6.66 -22.51
N LEU A 107 0.28 -5.97 -21.39
CA LEU A 107 1.16 -6.03 -20.22
C LEU A 107 0.49 -6.83 -19.09
N LYS A 108 1.23 -7.80 -18.54
CA LYS A 108 0.87 -8.53 -17.32
C LYS A 108 1.15 -7.65 -16.10
N GLY A 109 0.17 -6.85 -15.71
CA GLY A 109 0.21 -5.98 -14.54
C GLY A 109 -1.12 -5.98 -13.81
N GLN A 110 -1.06 -5.79 -12.49
CA GLN A 110 -2.25 -5.64 -11.66
C GLN A 110 -2.71 -4.18 -11.75
N TRP A 111 -4.00 -3.94 -11.93
CA TRP A 111 -4.54 -2.57 -11.95
C TRP A 111 -5.00 -2.15 -10.56
N CYS A 112 -5.04 -0.84 -10.28
CA CYS A 112 -5.53 -0.37 -8.97
C CYS A 112 -6.94 -0.88 -8.64
N LYS A 113 -7.81 -1.00 -9.66
CA LYS A 113 -9.16 -1.55 -9.54
C LYS A 113 -9.20 -3.01 -9.05
N GLU A 114 -8.16 -3.79 -9.32
CA GLU A 114 -8.04 -5.19 -8.90
C GLU A 114 -7.56 -5.33 -7.45
N LEU A 115 -7.33 -4.21 -6.76
CA LEU A 115 -7.05 -4.19 -5.32
C LEU A 115 -8.35 -4.19 -4.49
N LEU A 116 -9.49 -3.78 -5.05
CA LEU A 116 -10.81 -3.86 -4.42
C LEU A 116 -11.23 -5.32 -4.27
#